data_AF-A0A971JW36-F1
#
_entry.id   AF-A0A971JW36-F1
#
_cell.length_a   1.000
_cell.length_b   1.000
_cell.length_c   1.000
_cell.angle_alpha   90.00
_cell.angle_beta   90.00
_cell.angle_gamma   90.00
#
_symmetry.space_group_name_H-M   'P 1'
#
loop_
_entity.id
_entity.type
_entity.pdbx_description
1 polymer ?
#
loop_
_entity_poly.entity_id
_entity_poly.type
_entity_poly.pdbx_seq_one_letter_code
_entity_poly.pdbx_strand_id
1 'polypeptide(L)' 'MAADPDAMTDDEPAPGDRVEVRDGFEGHWQRGFVVDEVTPDGYRVRRVSDDVVLPRPIAAAAIRRERRRSMWWI' A
#
# COMPACT_ATOMS: atom_id res chain seq x y z
N MET A 1 -23.06 23.56 2.63
CA MET A 1 -22.83 22.36 1.80
C MET A 1 -21.68 21.63 2.47
N ALA A 2 -22.01 20.61 3.25
CA ALA A 2 -21.05 19.89 4.08
C ALA A 2 -20.06 19.16 3.18
N ALA A 3 -18.77 19.28 3.47
CA ALA A 3 -17.75 18.43 2.88
C ALA A 3 -18.09 17.00 3.26
N ASP A 4 -18.23 16.13 2.26
CA ASP A 4 -18.50 14.71 2.43
C ASP A 4 -17.41 14.08 3.33
N PRO A 5 -17.73 13.64 4.57
CA PRO A 5 -16.75 13.00 5.45
C PRO A 5 -16.42 11.56 5.01
N ASP A 6 -17.07 11.07 3.94
CA ASP A 6 -16.88 9.72 3.35
C ASP A 6 -15.85 9.71 2.20
N ALA A 7 -15.19 10.84 1.91
CA ALA A 7 -14.05 10.89 0.98
C ALA A 7 -12.71 10.58 1.68
N MET A 8 -12.77 10.00 2.88
CA MET A 8 -11.62 9.66 3.70
C MET A 8 -11.64 8.13 3.85
N THR A 9 -10.67 7.45 3.22
CA THR A 9 -10.26 6.04 3.48
C THR A 9 -10.53 4.95 2.41
N ASP A 10 -10.83 5.28 1.14
CA ASP A 10 -10.83 4.23 0.07
C ASP A 10 -9.43 3.93 -0.53
N ASP A 11 -8.40 4.73 -0.18
CA ASP A 11 -7.02 4.53 -0.67
C ASP A 11 -6.17 3.64 0.26
N GLU A 12 -6.71 3.15 1.38
CA GLU A 12 -5.97 2.22 2.24
C GLU A 12 -5.80 0.86 1.54
N PRO A 13 -4.55 0.39 1.38
CA PRO A 13 -4.30 -0.85 0.67
C PRO A 13 -4.71 -2.05 1.54
N ALA A 14 -5.58 -2.89 0.98
CA ALA A 14 -6.06 -4.12 1.60
C ALA A 14 -5.02 -5.26 1.48
N PRO A 15 -5.03 -6.26 2.38
CA PRO A 15 -4.19 -7.45 2.24
C PRO A 15 -4.48 -8.18 0.91
N GLY A 16 -3.42 -8.48 0.17
CA GLY A 16 -3.47 -9.01 -1.19
C GLY A 16 -3.37 -7.96 -2.31
N ASP A 17 -3.51 -6.68 -2.00
CA ASP A 17 -3.37 -5.59 -2.98
C ASP A 17 -1.89 -5.28 -3.27
N ARG A 18 -1.59 -4.87 -4.50
CA ARG A 18 -0.23 -4.50 -4.89
C ARG A 18 0.06 -3.07 -4.46
N VAL A 19 1.18 -2.88 -3.79
CA VAL A 19 1.62 -1.59 -3.28
C VAL A 19 3.03 -1.28 -3.77
N GLU A 20 3.30 0.00 -3.83
CA GLU A 20 4.63 0.58 -4.01
C GLU A 20 5.13 1.04 -2.63
N VAL A 21 6.34 0.62 -2.27
CA VAL A 21 6.99 0.99 -1.02
C VAL A 21 8.06 2.01 -1.31
N ARG A 22 8.10 3.09 -0.53
CA ARG A 22 9.13 4.09 -0.60
C ARG A 22 10.32 3.66 0.24
N ASP A 23 11.48 3.54 -0.38
CA ASP A 23 12.72 3.26 0.34
C ASP A 23 13.20 4.52 1.09
N GLY A 24 13.54 4.37 2.37
CA GLY A 24 13.95 5.49 3.23
C GLY A 24 15.37 5.99 2.94
N PHE A 25 16.19 5.22 2.22
CA PHE A 25 17.57 5.56 1.93
C PHE A 25 17.67 6.47 0.70
N GLU A 26 16.94 6.10 -0.35
CA GLU A 26 17.06 6.73 -1.66
C GLU A 26 15.79 7.52 -2.04
N GLY A 27 14.71 7.36 -1.27
CA GLY A 27 13.45 8.07 -1.48
C GLY A 27 12.67 7.61 -2.72
N HIS A 28 13.13 6.56 -3.39
CA HIS A 28 12.51 5.99 -4.57
C HIS A 28 11.34 5.07 -4.21
N TRP A 29 10.33 5.09 -5.06
CA TRP A 29 9.20 4.17 -4.98
C TRP A 29 9.57 2.87 -5.70
N GLN A 30 9.49 1.77 -4.97
CA GLN A 30 9.72 0.44 -5.49
C GLN A 30 8.36 -0.24 -5.62
N ARG A 31 8.05 -0.74 -6.82
CA ARG A 31 6.84 -1.53 -7.09
C ARG A 31 7.08 -3.02 -6.85
N GLY A 32 6.01 -3.80 -6.91
CA GLY A 32 6.08 -5.25 -6.74
C GLY A 32 6.06 -5.67 -5.27
N PHE A 33 5.38 -4.91 -4.42
CA PHE A 33 5.04 -5.33 -3.07
C PHE A 33 3.56 -5.69 -3.03
N VAL A 34 3.20 -6.58 -2.14
CA VAL A 34 1.82 -6.98 -1.86
C VAL A 34 1.59 -6.82 -0.37
N VAL A 35 0.46 -6.23 0.03
CA VAL A 35 0.11 -6.19 1.46
C VAL A 35 -0.13 -7.62 1.93
N ASP A 36 0.65 -8.04 2.91
CA ASP A 36 0.49 -9.33 3.57
C ASP A 36 -0.54 -9.21 4.69
N GLU A 37 -0.40 -8.17 5.52
CA GLU A 37 -1.27 -7.89 6.66
C GLU A 37 -1.32 -6.38 6.95
N VAL A 38 -2.49 -5.88 7.32
CA VAL A 38 -2.65 -4.50 7.81
C VAL A 38 -2.64 -4.54 9.33
N THR A 39 -1.70 -3.83 9.94
CA THR A 39 -1.56 -3.74 11.40
C THR A 39 -1.81 -2.30 11.84
N PRO A 40 -2.23 -2.05 13.09
CA PRO A 40 -2.42 -0.68 13.58
C PRO A 40 -1.13 0.14 13.66
N ASP A 41 0.04 -0.51 13.63
CA ASP A 41 1.37 0.13 13.63
C ASP A 41 1.85 0.45 12.19
N GLY A 42 1.21 -0.12 11.16
CA GLY A 42 1.56 0.06 9.76
C GLY A 42 1.18 -1.15 8.89
N TYR A 43 1.71 -1.20 7.68
CA TYR A 43 1.40 -2.27 6.73
C TYR A 43 2.55 -3.25 6.65
N ARG A 44 2.24 -4.53 6.80
CA ARG A 44 3.16 -5.62 6.51
C ARG A 44 3.06 -5.92 5.03
N VAL A 45 4.18 -5.84 4.33
CA VAL A 45 4.24 -6.02 2.89
C VAL A 45 5.22 -7.12 2.53
N ARG A 46 4.86 -7.91 1.53
CA ARG A 46 5.69 -8.93 0.92
C ARG A 46 6.24 -8.41 -0.41
N ARG A 47 7.56 -8.45 -0.57
CA ARG A 47 8.20 -8.10 -1.83
C ARG A 47 8.09 -9.29 -2.78
N VAL A 48 7.29 -9.14 -3.84
CA VAL A 48 7.06 -10.17 -4.86
C VAL A 48 8.36 -10.53 -5.61
N SER A 49 9.31 -9.59 -5.73
CA SER A 49 10.58 -9.84 -6.43
C SER A 49 11.43 -10.97 -5.81
N ASP A 50 11.42 -11.11 -4.48
CA ASP A 50 12.21 -12.12 -3.75
C ASP A 50 11.33 -13.02 -2.87
N ASP A 51 10.01 -12.83 -2.92
CA ASP A 51 9.01 -13.42 -2.01
C ASP A 51 9.31 -13.23 -0.51
N VAL A 52 10.03 -12.16 -0.15
CA VAL A 52 10.39 -11.86 1.24
C VAL A 52 9.36 -10.94 1.86
N VAL A 53 8.78 -11.35 2.99
CA VAL A 53 7.98 -10.48 3.86
C VAL A 53 8.91 -9.58 4.64
N LEU A 54 8.70 -8.27 4.55
CA LEU A 54 9.49 -7.34 5.35
C LEU A 54 9.15 -7.55 6.84
N PRO A 55 10.15 -7.78 7.71
CA PRO A 55 9.92 -7.96 9.15
C PRO A 55 9.52 -6.64 9.84
N ARG A 56 9.77 -5.50 9.19
CA ARG A 56 9.44 -4.18 9.71
C ARG A 56 8.11 -3.70 9.09
N PRO A 57 7.13 -3.27 9.90
CA PRO A 57 5.94 -2.63 9.38
C PRO A 57 6.34 -1.35 8.65
N ILE A 58 5.76 -1.13 7.48
CA ILE A 58 5.98 0.07 6.68
C ILE A 58 4.87 1.05 7.01
N ALA A 59 5.26 2.28 7.33
CA ALA A 59 4.32 3.34 7.63
C ALA A 59 3.41 3.61 6.43
N ALA A 60 2.15 3.98 6.68
CA ALA A 60 1.20 4.40 5.65
C ALA A 60 1.79 5.50 4.74
N ALA A 61 2.61 6.40 5.29
CA ALA A 61 3.26 7.48 4.53
C ALA A 61 4.34 7.00 3.54
N ALA A 62 4.88 5.79 3.75
CA ALA A 62 5.89 5.16 2.89
C ALA A 62 5.28 4.04 2.02
N ILE A 63 3.95 3.90 2.02
CA ILE A 63 3.22 2.97 1.16
C ILE A 63 2.26 3.74 0.29
N ARG A 64 2.15 3.29 -0.95
CA ARG A 64 1.18 3.80 -1.90
C ARG A 64 0.58 2.63 -2.63
N ARG A 65 -0.74 2.61 -2.78
CA ARG A 65 -1.41 1.61 -3.60
C ARG A 65 -0.93 1.72 -5.04
N GLU A 66 -0.45 0.62 -5.62
CA GLU A 66 -0.18 0.58 -7.06
C GLU A 66 -1.56 0.64 -7.71
N ARG A 67 -2.00 1.85 -8.09
CA ARG A 67 -3.28 2.07 -8.75
C ARG A 67 -3.21 1.46 -10.14
N ARG A 68 -3.34 0.14 -10.23
CA ARG A 68 -3.85 -0.49 -11.43
C ARG A 68 -5.25 0.06 -11.59
N ARG A 69 -5.41 0.84 -12.65
CA ARG A 69 -6.69 1.27 -13.23
C ARG A 69 -7.53 0.01 -13.45
N SER A 70 -8.19 -0.47 -12.40
CA SER A 70 -9.20 -1.50 -12.50
C SER A 70 -10.36 -0.83 -13.21
N MET A 71 -10.38 -1.05 -14.52
CA MET A 71 -11.58 -1.04 -15.33
C MET A 71 -12.63 -1.86 -14.59
N TRP A 72 -13.40 -1.21 -13.75
CA TRP A 72 -14.70 -1.65 -13.28
C TRP A 72 -15.68 -0.79 -14.10
N TRP A 73 -16.07 -1.32 -15.26
CA TRP A 73 -17.28 -0.90 -15.93
C TRP A 73 -18.12 -2.16 -15.91
N ILE A 74 -19.13 -2.17 -15.05
CA ILE A 74 -20.40 -2.90 -15.15
C ILE A 74 -21.34 -2.33 -14.10
#